data_AF-A0A9E0DEE5-F1
#
_entry.id   AF-A0A9E0DEE5-F1
#
_cell.length_a   1.000
_cell.length_b   1.000
_cell.length_c   1.000
_cell.angle_alpha   90.00
_cell.angle_beta   90.00
_cell.angle_gamma   90.00
#
_symmetry.space_group_name_H-M   'P 1'
#
loop_
_entity.id
_entity.type
_entity.pdbx_description
1 polymer ?
#
loop_
_entity_poly.entity_id
_entity_poly.type
_entity_poly.pdbx_seq_one_letter_code
_entity_poly.pdbx_strand_id
1 'polypeptide(L)'
;MQLPPEKLGSFYLGAEYDLATRTLSENAVNYDARDLTTHAVCVGMTGSGKTGLCIGLLEEAALDKVPAILLDPKGDITNLLLQFPEMEPDDFRPWINADDARRKGKTIDEFAVSTADQWRKGLGDWGITGERIRLLNETTDYTIYTPGSDAGMPISILSSLAAPKLSFDTHAELIRDRISGTVAALLGLVGV
;
A
#
# COMPACT_ATOMS: atom_id res chain seq x y z
N MET A 1 -21.51 8.18 7.00
CA MET A 1 -21.53 8.58 5.57
C MET A 1 -22.00 7.41 4.73
N GLN A 2 -22.67 7.62 3.60
CA GLN A 2 -22.95 6.54 2.65
C GLN A 2 -21.90 6.55 1.55
N LEU A 3 -21.27 5.41 1.30
CA LEU A 3 -20.27 5.27 0.23
C LEU A 3 -20.98 5.45 -1.13
N PRO A 4 -20.43 6.26 -2.05
CA PRO A 4 -21.03 6.42 -3.37
C PRO A 4 -21.01 5.08 -4.13
N PRO A 5 -21.91 4.85 -5.10
CA PRO A 5 -21.86 3.65 -5.92
C PRO A 5 -20.53 3.58 -6.69
N GLU A 6 -19.95 2.37 -6.74
CA GLU A 6 -18.71 2.11 -7.47
C GLU A 6 -18.85 2.49 -8.95
N LYS A 7 -17.85 3.21 -9.46
CA LYS A 7 -17.82 3.69 -10.84
C LYS A 7 -16.40 3.64 -11.37
N LEU A 8 -16.22 2.92 -12.48
CA LEU A 8 -14.95 2.83 -13.19
C LEU A 8 -14.35 4.23 -13.46
N GLY A 9 -13.09 4.39 -13.09
CA GLY A 9 -12.29 5.60 -13.23
C GLY A 9 -12.62 6.70 -12.23
N SER A 10 -13.37 6.40 -11.16
CA SER A 10 -13.79 7.38 -10.14
C SER A 10 -13.46 6.86 -8.74
N PHE A 11 -12.25 7.19 -8.27
CA PHE A 11 -11.69 6.68 -7.01
C PHE A 11 -12.21 7.44 -5.81
N TYR A 12 -12.81 6.75 -4.84
CA TYR A 12 -13.29 7.37 -3.62
C TYR A 12 -12.13 7.79 -2.69
N LEU A 13 -12.07 9.07 -2.32
CA LEU A 13 -11.03 9.62 -1.43
C LEU A 13 -11.53 10.09 -0.06
N GLY A 14 -12.83 10.05 0.17
CA GLY A 14 -13.44 10.50 1.43
C GLY A 14 -14.57 11.50 1.20
N ALA A 15 -14.59 12.58 1.99
CA ALA A 15 -15.68 13.54 2.03
C ALA A 15 -15.18 14.98 1.95
N GLU A 16 -16.03 15.90 1.49
CA GLU A 16 -15.69 17.32 1.55
C GLU A 16 -15.59 17.76 3.01
N TYR A 17 -14.55 18.52 3.33
CA TYR A 17 -14.32 19.08 4.64
C TYR A 17 -14.44 20.60 4.58
N ASP A 18 -15.42 21.16 5.30
CA ASP A 18 -15.61 22.60 5.39
C ASP A 18 -14.60 23.20 6.38
N LEU A 19 -13.71 24.05 5.87
CA LEU A 19 -12.66 24.69 6.67
C LEU A 19 -13.18 25.81 7.59
N ALA A 20 -14.31 26.43 7.25
CA ALA A 20 -14.91 27.51 8.03
C ALA A 20 -15.64 26.96 9.25
N THR A 21 -16.44 25.91 9.05
CA THR A 21 -17.19 25.25 10.15
C THR A 21 -16.39 24.15 10.83
N ARG A 22 -15.30 23.68 10.20
CA ARG A 22 -14.47 22.54 10.64
C ARG A 22 -15.24 21.23 10.74
N THR A 23 -16.21 21.05 9.85
CA THR A 23 -17.08 19.87 9.82
C THR A 23 -16.88 19.07 8.54
N LEU A 24 -16.91 17.75 8.66
CA LEU A 24 -17.11 16.89 7.50
C LEU A 24 -18.53 17.08 6.97
N SER A 25 -18.65 17.15 5.65
CA SER A 25 -19.93 17.04 4.96
C SER A 25 -20.27 15.56 4.66
N GLU A 26 -21.49 15.32 4.20
CA GLU A 26 -21.89 14.01 3.68
C GLU A 26 -21.55 13.83 2.18
N ASN A 27 -20.99 14.84 1.53
CA ASN A 27 -20.66 14.80 0.11
C ASN A 27 -19.37 14.00 -0.10
N ALA A 28 -19.47 12.91 -0.85
CA ALA A 28 -18.32 12.11 -1.25
C ALA A 28 -17.40 12.87 -2.22
N VAL A 29 -16.09 12.74 -1.98
CA VAL A 29 -15.05 13.23 -2.88
C VAL A 29 -14.50 12.05 -3.66
N ASN A 30 -14.70 12.09 -4.97
CA ASN A 30 -14.11 11.13 -5.90
C ASN A 30 -13.05 11.81 -6.75
N TYR A 31 -11.95 11.10 -6.98
CA TYR A 31 -10.84 11.50 -7.82
C TYR A 31 -10.95 10.84 -9.20
N ASP A 32 -10.67 11.60 -10.26
CA ASP A 32 -10.69 11.08 -11.62
C ASP A 32 -9.42 10.30 -11.90
N ALA A 33 -9.53 8.98 -12.07
CA ALA A 33 -8.37 8.11 -12.27
C ALA A 33 -7.58 8.45 -13.54
N ARG A 34 -8.18 9.17 -14.50
CA ARG A 34 -7.49 9.61 -15.72
C ARG A 34 -6.37 10.60 -15.43
N ASP A 35 -6.44 11.32 -14.33
CA ASP A 35 -5.37 12.23 -13.92
C ASP A 35 -4.08 11.45 -13.53
N LEU A 36 -4.21 10.16 -13.17
CA LEU A 36 -3.08 9.29 -12.81
C LEU A 36 -2.34 8.69 -14.02
N THR A 37 -2.79 8.93 -15.26
CA THR A 37 -2.14 8.35 -16.45
C THR A 37 -0.87 9.09 -16.89
N THR A 38 -0.50 10.15 -16.19
CA THR A 38 0.76 10.87 -16.41
C THR A 38 1.74 10.57 -15.28
N HIS A 39 1.82 11.44 -14.28
CA HIS A 39 2.63 11.27 -13.08
C HIS A 39 1.97 12.00 -11.91
N ALA A 40 2.01 11.40 -10.72
CA ALA A 40 1.54 12.03 -9.49
C ALA A 40 2.67 12.07 -8.45
N VAL A 41 2.66 13.09 -7.60
CA VAL A 41 3.59 13.22 -6.47
C VAL A 41 2.80 13.54 -5.21
N CYS A 42 2.96 12.72 -4.17
CA CYS A 42 2.36 12.95 -2.85
C CYS A 42 3.42 13.51 -1.89
N VAL A 43 3.20 14.74 -1.40
CA VAL A 43 4.12 15.44 -0.48
C VAL A 43 3.47 15.71 0.87
N GLY A 44 4.29 15.79 1.92
CA GLY A 44 3.81 15.99 3.30
C GLY A 44 4.78 15.46 4.34
N MET A 45 4.64 15.93 5.59
CA MET A 45 5.48 15.51 6.72
C MET A 45 5.10 14.11 7.24
N THR A 46 5.95 13.46 8.04
CA THR A 46 5.59 12.19 8.72
C THR A 46 4.32 12.38 9.55
N GLY A 47 3.41 11.42 9.49
CA GLY A 47 2.10 11.50 10.16
C GLY A 47 1.03 12.33 9.44
N SER A 48 1.35 12.95 8.29
CA SER A 48 0.36 13.74 7.53
C SER A 48 -0.64 12.90 6.71
N GLY A 49 -0.61 11.57 6.82
CA GLY A 49 -1.52 10.67 6.10
C GLY A 49 -1.11 10.28 4.67
N LYS A 50 0.10 10.60 4.21
CA LYS A 50 0.56 10.24 2.84
C LYS A 50 0.40 8.76 2.51
N THR A 51 0.91 7.87 3.37
CA THR A 51 0.82 6.42 3.16
C THR A 51 -0.65 5.98 3.11
N GLY A 52 -1.49 6.52 3.99
CA GLY A 52 -2.94 6.23 3.99
C GLY A 52 -3.63 6.69 2.70
N LEU A 53 -3.31 7.88 2.19
CA LEU A 53 -3.82 8.35 0.90
C LEU A 53 -3.37 7.45 -0.26
N CYS A 54 -2.10 7.05 -0.29
CA CYS A 54 -1.59 6.12 -1.31
C CYS A 54 -2.30 4.76 -1.23
N ILE A 55 -2.46 4.21 -0.02
CA ILE A 55 -3.17 2.95 0.22
C ILE A 55 -4.61 3.05 -0.30
N GLY A 56 -5.35 4.10 0.07
CA GLY A 56 -6.72 4.31 -0.42
C GLY A 56 -6.77 4.37 -1.95
N LEU A 57 -5.91 5.17 -2.58
CA LEU A 57 -5.83 5.22 -4.06
C LEU A 57 -5.53 3.87 -4.70
N LEU A 58 -4.67 3.05 -4.09
CA LEU A 58 -4.31 1.72 -4.57
C LEU A 58 -5.45 0.72 -4.41
N GLU A 59 -6.23 0.81 -3.33
CA GLU A 59 -7.44 0.00 -3.12
C GLU A 59 -8.51 0.32 -4.16
N GLU A 60 -8.74 1.60 -4.47
CA GLU A 60 -9.67 2.02 -5.52
C GLU A 60 -9.20 1.56 -6.91
N ALA A 61 -7.90 1.69 -7.20
CA ALA A 61 -7.32 1.19 -8.45
C ALA A 61 -7.44 -0.33 -8.58
N ALA A 62 -7.29 -1.05 -7.47
CA ALA A 62 -7.42 -2.49 -7.40
C ALA A 62 -8.87 -2.95 -7.65
N LEU A 63 -9.87 -2.27 -7.07
CA LEU A 63 -11.29 -2.49 -7.38
C LEU A 63 -11.61 -2.30 -8.88
N ASP A 64 -10.96 -1.33 -9.51
CA ASP A 64 -11.04 -1.08 -10.95
C ASP A 64 -10.18 -2.03 -11.81
N LYS A 65 -9.53 -3.02 -11.20
CA LYS A 65 -8.67 -4.03 -11.85
C LYS A 65 -7.46 -3.42 -12.57
N VAL A 66 -6.95 -2.30 -12.07
CA VAL A 66 -5.72 -1.70 -12.56
C VAL A 66 -4.52 -2.43 -11.92
N PRO A 67 -3.65 -3.10 -12.71
CA PRO A 67 -2.48 -3.77 -12.16
C PRO A 67 -1.46 -2.74 -11.65
N ALA A 68 -0.92 -2.98 -10.45
CA ALA A 68 0.07 -2.11 -9.82
C ALA A 68 1.32 -2.88 -9.39
N ILE A 69 2.49 -2.26 -9.56
CA ILE A 69 3.75 -2.70 -8.96
C ILE A 69 4.16 -1.64 -7.94
N LEU A 70 4.35 -2.06 -6.69
CA LEU A 70 4.64 -1.18 -5.58
C LEU A 70 6.08 -1.38 -5.13
N LEU A 71 6.84 -0.29 -5.07
CA LEU A 71 8.20 -0.29 -4.55
C LEU A 71 8.17 0.30 -3.14
N ASP A 72 8.36 -0.58 -2.15
CA ASP A 72 8.20 -0.22 -0.74
C ASP A 72 9.51 -0.38 0.04
N PRO A 73 10.37 0.65 0.05
CA PRO A 73 11.60 0.61 0.83
C PRO A 73 11.38 0.72 2.35
N LYS A 74 10.16 1.06 2.80
CA LYS A 74 9.83 1.24 4.21
C LYS A 74 9.14 0.03 4.83
N GLY A 75 8.50 -0.79 4.00
CA GLY A 75 7.71 -1.94 4.42
C GLY A 75 6.28 -1.60 4.87
N ASP A 76 5.84 -0.34 4.78
CA ASP A 76 4.54 0.10 5.28
C ASP A 76 3.38 -0.10 4.31
N ILE A 77 3.65 -0.32 3.02
CA ILE A 77 2.65 -0.60 1.99
C ILE A 77 2.12 -2.04 2.11
N THR A 78 2.91 -2.95 2.69
CA THR A 78 2.48 -4.34 2.96
C THR A 78 1.25 -4.44 3.86
N ASN A 79 0.91 -3.36 4.59
CA ASN A 79 -0.34 -3.25 5.34
C ASN A 79 -1.60 -3.37 4.45
N LEU A 80 -1.48 -3.22 3.13
CA LEU A 80 -2.54 -3.53 2.17
C LEU A 80 -3.05 -4.98 2.30
N LEU A 81 -2.26 -5.90 2.87
CA LEU A 81 -2.70 -7.29 3.05
C LEU A 81 -3.49 -7.49 4.35
N LEU A 82 -3.64 -6.47 5.20
CA LEU A 82 -4.42 -6.51 6.44
C LEU A 82 -5.90 -6.18 6.16
N GLN A 83 -6.49 -6.89 5.20
CA GLN A 83 -7.88 -6.72 4.78
C GLN A 83 -8.74 -7.80 5.42
N PHE A 84 -9.48 -7.44 6.46
CA PHE A 84 -10.33 -8.37 7.22
C PHE A 84 -11.80 -8.06 6.96
N PRO A 85 -12.51 -8.84 6.11
CA PRO A 85 -13.93 -8.60 5.81
C PRO A 85 -14.84 -8.69 7.03
N GLU A 86 -14.61 -9.69 7.89
CA GLU A 86 -15.43 -9.92 9.09
C GLU A 86 -15.00 -9.02 10.26
N MET A 87 -13.76 -8.54 10.23
CA MET A 87 -13.15 -7.75 11.30
C MET A 87 -13.33 -8.42 12.67
N GLU A 88 -13.05 -9.72 12.76
CA GLU A 88 -13.14 -10.46 14.00
C GLU A 88 -11.91 -10.20 14.87
N PRO A 89 -12.00 -10.23 16.21
CA PRO A 89 -10.85 -10.02 17.08
C PRO A 89 -9.65 -10.93 16.76
N ASP A 90 -9.91 -12.16 16.33
CA ASP A 90 -8.88 -13.14 15.96
C ASP A 90 -8.10 -12.75 14.70
N ASP A 91 -8.68 -11.95 13.80
CA ASP A 91 -7.98 -11.42 12.63
C ASP A 91 -6.86 -10.45 13.05
N PHE A 92 -7.09 -9.68 14.12
CA PHE A 92 -6.16 -8.66 14.63
C PHE A 92 -5.16 -9.23 15.62
N ARG A 93 -5.55 -10.25 16.37
CA ARG A 93 -4.78 -10.82 17.48
C ARG A 93 -3.30 -11.14 17.13
N PRO A 94 -2.95 -11.73 15.97
CA PRO A 94 -1.56 -12.01 15.60
C PRO A 94 -0.71 -10.75 15.41
N TRP A 95 -1.35 -9.62 15.10
CA TRP A 95 -0.71 -8.35 14.77
C TRP A 95 -0.64 -7.39 15.96
N ILE A 96 -1.23 -7.77 17.10
CA ILE A 96 -1.19 -6.95 18.32
C ILE A 96 0.21 -6.94 18.93
N ASN A 97 0.74 -5.74 19.12
CA ASN A 97 1.95 -5.53 19.90
C ASN A 97 1.65 -5.65 21.41
N ALA A 98 2.31 -6.61 22.07
CA ALA A 98 2.12 -6.88 23.50
C ALA A 98 2.52 -5.71 24.41
N ASP A 99 3.53 -4.92 24.03
CA ASP A 99 3.93 -3.75 24.81
C ASP A 99 2.89 -2.64 24.75
N ASP A 100 2.24 -2.44 23.60
CA ASP A 100 1.18 -1.44 23.45
C ASP A 100 -0.09 -1.86 24.19
N ALA A 101 -0.44 -3.15 24.17
CA ALA A 101 -1.51 -3.70 25.00
C ALA A 101 -1.23 -3.42 26.49
N ARG A 102 -0.01 -3.74 26.96
CA ARG A 102 0.42 -3.51 28.35
C ARG A 102 0.37 -2.04 28.74
N ARG A 103 0.85 -1.13 27.88
CA ARG A 103 0.79 0.33 28.13
C ARG A 103 -0.63 0.84 28.31
N LYS A 104 -1.60 0.24 27.63
CA LYS A 104 -3.03 0.54 27.75
C LYS A 104 -3.72 -0.23 28.88
N GLY A 105 -2.99 -1.04 29.66
CA GLY A 105 -3.53 -1.85 30.74
C GLY A 105 -4.45 -2.98 30.28
N LYS A 106 -4.29 -3.45 29.03
CA LYS A 106 -5.11 -4.50 28.42
C LYS A 106 -4.29 -5.76 28.16
N THR A 107 -4.95 -6.90 28.20
CA THR A 107 -4.42 -8.15 27.61
C THR A 107 -4.39 -8.06 26.09
N ILE A 108 -3.67 -8.99 25.44
CA ILE A 108 -3.62 -9.08 23.97
C ILE A 108 -5.04 -9.27 23.40
N ASP A 109 -5.82 -10.17 24.00
CA ASP A 109 -7.17 -10.51 23.52
C ASP A 109 -8.12 -9.31 23.67
N GLU A 110 -8.11 -8.63 24.82
CA GLU A 110 -8.92 -7.41 25.03
C GLU A 110 -8.49 -6.27 24.09
N PHE A 111 -7.20 -6.18 23.76
CA PHE A 111 -6.72 -5.16 22.85
C PHE A 111 -7.05 -5.48 21.39
N ALA A 112 -7.07 -6.77 21.01
CA ALA A 112 -7.54 -7.24 19.71
C ALA A 112 -9.02 -6.91 19.51
N VAL A 113 -9.89 -7.21 20.49
CA VAL A 113 -11.32 -6.83 20.46
C VAL A 113 -11.48 -5.32 20.26
N SER A 114 -10.75 -4.50 21.04
CA SER A 114 -10.91 -3.04 20.90
C SER A 114 -10.38 -2.49 19.58
N THR A 115 -9.37 -3.14 18.99
CA THR A 115 -8.85 -2.78 17.67
C THR A 115 -9.85 -3.14 16.58
N ALA A 116 -10.45 -4.34 16.65
CA ALA A 116 -11.49 -4.78 15.73
C ALA A 116 -12.70 -3.83 15.75
N ASP A 117 -13.18 -3.45 16.95
CA ASP A 117 -14.28 -2.50 17.09
C ASP A 117 -13.92 -1.11 16.56
N GLN A 118 -12.69 -0.65 16.80
CA GLN A 118 -12.19 0.62 16.27
C GLN A 118 -12.19 0.62 14.74
N TRP A 119 -11.73 -0.45 14.10
CA TRP A 119 -11.73 -0.60 12.65
C TRP A 119 -13.15 -0.66 12.09
N ARG A 120 -14.00 -1.52 12.66
CA ARG A 120 -15.40 -1.66 12.23
C ARG A 120 -16.16 -0.34 12.30
N LYS A 121 -16.00 0.40 13.39
CA LYS A 121 -16.60 1.73 13.53
C LYS A 121 -15.99 2.72 12.55
N GLY A 122 -14.66 2.80 12.50
CA GLY A 122 -13.95 3.77 11.66
C GLY A 122 -14.29 3.61 10.18
N LEU A 123 -14.21 2.39 9.65
CA LEU A 123 -14.58 2.08 8.26
C LEU A 123 -16.08 2.28 8.02
N GLY A 124 -16.92 1.84 8.96
CA GLY A 124 -18.37 2.04 8.90
C GLY A 124 -18.80 3.51 8.86
N ASP A 125 -18.10 4.40 9.57
CA ASP A 125 -18.36 5.86 9.54
C ASP A 125 -18.18 6.45 8.13
N TRP A 126 -17.30 5.86 7.32
CA TRP A 126 -17.06 6.18 5.90
C TRP A 126 -17.91 5.36 4.93
N GLY A 127 -18.76 4.46 5.42
CA GLY A 127 -19.60 3.58 4.59
C GLY A 127 -18.86 2.39 3.98
N ILE A 128 -17.62 2.12 4.43
CA ILE A 128 -16.84 0.95 4.00
C ILE A 128 -17.32 -0.26 4.82
N THR A 129 -17.94 -1.22 4.13
CA THR A 129 -18.49 -2.43 4.74
C THR A 129 -17.60 -3.66 4.52
N GLY A 130 -17.83 -4.72 5.28
CA GLY A 130 -17.13 -6.00 5.10
C GLY A 130 -17.32 -6.58 3.70
N GLU A 131 -18.47 -6.37 3.07
CA GLU A 131 -18.74 -6.78 1.68
C GLU A 131 -17.83 -6.06 0.68
N ARG A 132 -17.53 -4.77 0.90
CA ARG A 132 -16.61 -4.02 0.04
C ARG A 132 -15.17 -4.53 0.18
N ILE A 133 -14.75 -4.83 1.42
CA ILE A 133 -13.43 -5.43 1.67
C ILE A 133 -13.34 -6.82 1.02
N ARG A 134 -14.42 -7.61 1.10
CA ARG A 134 -14.49 -8.91 0.42
C ARG A 134 -14.41 -8.77 -1.10
N LEU A 135 -15.10 -7.79 -1.68
CA LEU A 135 -15.03 -7.49 -3.10
C LEU A 135 -13.59 -7.14 -3.54
N LEU A 136 -12.88 -6.32 -2.75
CA LEU A 136 -11.48 -5.99 -3.00
C LEU A 136 -10.59 -7.23 -2.99
N ASN A 137 -10.71 -8.07 -1.95
CA ASN A 137 -9.98 -9.34 -1.81
C ASN A 137 -10.24 -10.30 -2.99
N GLU A 138 -11.48 -10.39 -3.48
CA GLU A 138 -11.84 -11.27 -4.61
C GLU A 138 -11.41 -10.71 -5.97
N THR A 139 -11.18 -9.40 -6.06
CA THR A 139 -10.83 -8.71 -7.32
C THR A 139 -9.32 -8.72 -7.58
N THR A 140 -8.50 -8.84 -6.53
CA THR A 140 -7.07 -8.53 -6.60
C THR A 140 -6.22 -9.64 -6.00
N ASP A 141 -5.23 -10.10 -6.77
CA ASP A 141 -4.18 -10.97 -6.27
C ASP A 141 -3.01 -10.14 -5.71
N TYR A 142 -2.59 -10.44 -4.48
CA TYR A 142 -1.44 -9.80 -3.84
C TYR A 142 -0.24 -10.74 -3.83
N THR A 143 0.92 -10.25 -4.30
CA THR A 143 2.20 -10.98 -4.19
C THR A 143 3.27 -10.07 -3.63
N ILE A 144 3.85 -10.44 -2.49
CA ILE A 144 4.98 -9.72 -1.90
C ILE A 144 6.27 -10.33 -2.43
N TYR A 145 7.08 -9.54 -3.11
CA TYR A 145 8.43 -9.93 -3.50
C TYR A 145 9.46 -9.39 -2.51
N THR A 146 10.29 -10.27 -1.96
CA THR A 146 11.29 -9.90 -0.94
C THR A 146 12.69 -10.17 -1.47
N PRO A 147 13.44 -9.12 -1.84
CA PRO A 147 14.83 -9.29 -2.20
C PRO A 147 15.70 -9.62 -0.99
N GLY A 148 16.48 -10.71 -1.06
CA GLY A 148 17.38 -11.12 0.02
C GLY A 148 16.69 -11.65 1.28
N SER A 149 15.39 -11.91 1.23
CA SER A 149 14.59 -12.51 2.31
C SER A 149 13.62 -13.54 1.75
N ASP A 150 13.30 -14.54 2.54
CA ASP A 150 12.32 -15.61 2.28
C ASP A 150 10.95 -15.35 2.92
N ALA A 151 10.73 -14.14 3.46
CA ALA A 151 9.45 -13.76 4.09
C ALA A 151 8.29 -13.64 3.08
N GLY A 152 8.60 -13.37 1.80
CA GLY A 152 7.67 -13.40 0.69
C GLY A 152 8.23 -14.23 -0.47
N MET A 153 7.82 -13.91 -1.70
CA MET A 153 8.39 -14.51 -2.90
C MET A 153 9.83 -13.99 -3.08
N PRO A 154 10.85 -14.85 -2.93
CA PRO A 154 12.22 -14.40 -3.03
C PRO A 154 12.51 -13.95 -4.47
N ILE A 155 13.16 -12.79 -4.60
CA ILE A 155 13.65 -12.31 -5.90
C ILE A 155 15.15 -12.09 -5.83
N SER A 156 15.86 -12.57 -6.86
CA SER A 156 17.27 -12.25 -7.03
C SER A 156 17.38 -10.86 -7.64
N ILE A 157 17.92 -9.90 -6.89
CA ILE A 157 18.26 -8.56 -7.41
C ILE A 157 19.43 -8.66 -8.38
N LEU A 158 20.33 -9.60 -8.13
CA LEU A 158 21.37 -9.95 -9.07
C LEU A 158 20.70 -10.63 -10.26
N SER A 159 20.37 -9.82 -11.26
CA SER A 159 20.20 -10.32 -12.61
C SER A 159 21.44 -11.14 -12.98
N SER A 160 21.30 -12.08 -13.91
CA SER A 160 22.46 -12.79 -14.45
C SER A 160 23.56 -11.76 -14.78
N LEU A 161 24.72 -11.87 -14.10
CA LEU A 161 25.95 -11.13 -14.44
C LEU A 161 26.50 -11.57 -15.81
N ALA A 162 25.69 -12.24 -16.63
CA ALA A 162 26.00 -12.58 -18.00
C ALA A 162 26.29 -11.31 -18.79
N ALA A 163 27.38 -11.38 -19.54
CA ALA A 163 27.73 -10.36 -20.51
C ALA A 163 26.56 -10.15 -21.49
N PRO A 164 26.19 -8.89 -21.80
CA PRO A 164 25.17 -8.62 -22.81
C PRO A 164 25.62 -9.19 -24.17
N LYS A 165 24.68 -9.74 -24.94
CA LYS A 165 24.93 -10.15 -26.33
C LYS A 165 24.94 -8.94 -27.28
N LEU A 166 25.71 -7.92 -26.93
CA LEU A 166 25.88 -6.68 -27.69
C LEU A 166 27.36 -6.52 -28.05
N SER A 167 27.64 -6.03 -29.25
CA SER A 167 29.01 -5.67 -29.64
C SER A 167 29.42 -4.37 -28.96
N PHE A 168 30.63 -4.33 -28.41
CA PHE A 168 31.19 -3.10 -27.86
C PHE A 168 31.42 -2.04 -28.93
N ASP A 169 31.73 -2.44 -30.16
CA ASP A 169 32.00 -1.53 -31.27
C ASP A 169 30.79 -0.68 -31.65
N THR A 170 29.57 -1.20 -31.45
CA THR A 170 28.33 -0.53 -31.82
C THR A 170 27.55 0.03 -30.62
N HIS A 171 27.79 -0.49 -29.40
CA HIS A 171 27.01 -0.15 -28.21
C HIS A 171 27.86 0.18 -26.98
N ALA A 172 29.05 0.76 -27.18
CA ALA A 172 30.00 1.07 -26.11
C ALA A 172 29.38 1.85 -24.93
N GLU A 173 28.56 2.86 -25.19
CA GLU A 173 27.92 3.69 -24.15
C GLU A 173 26.95 2.86 -23.29
N LEU A 174 25.99 2.17 -23.92
CA LEU A 174 25.04 1.29 -23.22
C LEU A 174 25.73 0.21 -22.39
N ILE A 175 26.82 -0.36 -22.91
CA ILE A 175 27.60 -1.37 -22.18
C ILE A 175 28.30 -0.74 -20.99
N ARG A 176 28.91 0.45 -21.13
CA ARG A 176 29.55 1.17 -20.02
C ARG A 176 28.55 1.59 -18.94
N ASP A 177 27.37 2.08 -19.31
CA ASP A 177 26.32 2.44 -18.35
C ASP A 177 25.87 1.22 -17.54
N ARG A 178 25.68 0.08 -18.22
CA ARG A 178 25.33 -1.18 -17.54
C ARG A 178 26.44 -1.66 -16.62
N ILE A 179 27.71 -1.57 -17.03
CA ILE A 179 28.86 -1.92 -16.18
C ILE A 179 28.86 -1.02 -14.94
N SER A 180 28.78 0.30 -15.13
CA SER A 180 28.78 1.28 -14.03
C SER A 180 27.63 1.04 -13.06
N GLY A 181 26.41 0.83 -13.55
CA GLY A 181 25.24 0.54 -12.72
C GLY A 181 25.37 -0.78 -11.95
N THR A 182 25.90 -1.83 -12.60
CA THR A 182 26.11 -3.14 -11.95
C THR A 182 27.19 -3.05 -10.88
N VAL A 183 28.31 -2.39 -11.16
CA VAL A 183 29.40 -2.18 -10.19
C VAL A 183 28.91 -1.36 -9.01
N ALA A 184 28.20 -0.25 -9.24
CA ALA A 184 27.66 0.58 -8.17
C ALA A 184 26.67 -0.20 -7.28
N ALA A 185 25.78 -1.01 -7.88
CA ALA A 185 24.87 -1.87 -7.13
C ALA A 185 25.62 -2.92 -6.29
N LEU A 186 26.66 -3.55 -6.85
CA LEU A 186 27.49 -4.51 -6.12
C LEU A 186 28.24 -3.87 -4.96
N LEU A 187 28.84 -2.70 -5.18
CA LEU A 187 29.54 -1.95 -4.14
C LEU A 187 28.59 -1.53 -3.02
N GLY A 188 27.40 -1.02 -3.38
CA GLY A 188 26.36 -0.69 -2.40
C GLY A 188 25.90 -1.89 -1.57
N LEU A 189 25.79 -3.08 -2.16
CA LEU A 189 25.44 -4.31 -1.44
C LEU A 189 26.52 -4.76 -0.44
N VAL A 190 27.81 -4.49 -0.71
CA VAL A 190 28.91 -4.78 0.23
C VAL A 190 29.22 -3.61 1.17
N GLY A 191 28.44 -2.53 1.12
CA GLY A 191 28.55 -1.36 2.00
C GLY A 191 29.71 -0.42 1.67
N VAL A 192 30.15 -0.39 0.41
CA VAL A 192 31.20 0.51 -0.11
C VAL A 192 30.58 1.69 -0.86
#